data_AF-A0A966PQG3-F1
#
_entry.id   AF-A0A966PQG3-F1
#
_cell.length_a   1.000
_cell.length_b   1.000
_cell.length_c   1.000
_cell.angle_alpha   90.00
_cell.angle_beta   90.00
_cell.angle_gamma   90.00
#
_symmetry.space_group_name_H-M   'P 1'
#
loop_
_entity.id
_entity.type
_entity.pdbx_description
1 polymer ?
#
loop_
_entity_poly.entity_id
_entity_poly.type
_entity_poly.pdbx_seq_one_letter_code
_entity_poly.pdbx_strand_id
1 'polypeptide(L)' 'MVVASSDTDELIRLCDRVLIIRGGSVACELFGDEISASRIVTETLGATSNRVGTRIAPRKVTFDIIRESTEQPSQGNL' A
#
# COMPACT_ATOMS: atom_id res chain seq x y z
N MET A 1 -10.73 2.86 7.88
CA MET A 1 -10.99 2.33 6.52
C MET A 1 -9.68 1.77 5.99
N VAL A 2 -9.71 0.70 5.20
CA VAL A 2 -8.52 0.15 4.53
C VAL A 2 -8.75 0.28 3.03
N VAL A 3 -7.83 0.96 2.35
CA VAL A 3 -7.84 1.13 0.89
C VAL A 3 -6.51 0.60 0.37
N ALA A 4 -6.56 -0.14 -0.72
CA ALA A 4 -5.39 -0.53 -1.49
C ALA A 4 -5.60 -0.04 -2.92
N SER A 5 -4.69 0.82 -3.38
CA SER A 5 -4.67 1.33 -4.74
C SER A 5 -3.24 1.32 -5.24
N SER A 6 -3.06 1.09 -6.54
CA SER A 6 -1.79 1.29 -7.22
C SER A 6 -1.57 2.74 -7.66
N ASP A 7 -2.62 3.58 -7.61
CA ASP A 7 -2.52 5.01 -7.90
C ASP A 7 -2.14 5.78 -6.63
N THR A 8 -0.93 6.32 -6.62
CA THR A 8 -0.40 7.14 -5.54
C THR A 8 -1.25 8.37 -5.25
N ASP A 9 -1.85 9.01 -6.25
CA ASP A 9 -2.64 10.23 -6.06
C ASP A 9 -3.95 9.93 -5.32
N GLU A 10 -4.53 8.76 -5.57
CA GLU A 10 -5.68 8.28 -4.80
C GLU A 10 -5.32 8.03 -3.34
N LEU A 11 -4.16 7.39 -3.08
CA LEU A 11 -3.68 7.15 -1.72
C LEU A 11 -3.44 8.45 -0.95
N ILE A 12 -2.82 9.45 -1.58
CA ILE A 12 -2.55 10.77 -0.97
C ILE A 12 -3.86 11.48 -0.59
N ARG A 13 -4.90 11.38 -1.42
CA ARG A 13 -6.19 12.04 -1.15
C ARG A 13 -7.02 11.34 -0.09
N LEU A 14 -6.94 10.01 0.01
CA LEU A 14 -7.87 9.21 0.80
C LEU A 14 -7.30 8.69 2.12
N CYS A 15 -5.97 8.63 2.27
CA CYS A 15 -5.34 7.94 3.40
C CYS A 15 -4.67 8.92 4.36
N ASP A 16 -4.99 8.80 5.65
CA ASP A 16 -4.26 9.46 6.73
C ASP A 16 -2.94 8.73 7.08
N ARG A 17 -2.84 7.45 6.65
CA ARG A 17 -1.71 6.55 6.90
C ARG A 17 -1.55 5.56 5.74
N VAL A 18 -0.33 5.35 5.28
CA VAL A 18 0.02 4.39 4.22
C VAL A 18 1.03 3.37 4.76
N LEU A 19 0.72 2.08 4.63
CA LEU A 19 1.61 0.98 4.97
C LEU A 19 2.23 0.42 3.69
N ILE A 20 3.57 0.42 3.63
CA ILE A 20 4.30 -0.18 2.52
C ILE A 20 4.61 -1.63 2.87
N ILE A 21 4.08 -2.57 2.09
CA ILE A 21 4.27 -4.01 2.30
C ILE A 21 5.24 -4.54 1.24
N ARG A 22 6.31 -5.20 1.68
CA ARG A 22 7.31 -5.84 0.81
C ARG A 22 7.61 -7.23 1.36
N GLY A 23 7.56 -8.26 0.51
CA GLY A 23 7.83 -9.64 0.93
C GLY A 23 6.96 -10.13 2.08
N GLY A 24 5.67 -9.75 2.12
CA GLY A 24 4.74 -10.14 3.18
C GLY A 24 5.01 -9.51 4.55
N SER A 25 5.82 -8.46 4.61
CA SER A 25 6.10 -7.70 5.83
C SER A 25 5.82 -6.22 5.63
N VAL A 26 5.31 -5.56 6.66
CA VAL A 26 5.25 -4.09 6.68
C VAL A 26 6.67 -3.59 6.78
N ALA A 27 7.11 -2.88 5.76
CA ALA A 27 8.48 -2.46 5.61
C ALA A 27 8.67 -0.96 5.89
N CYS A 28 7.60 -0.17 5.76
CA CYS A 28 7.55 1.25 6.12
C CYS A 28 6.11 1.67 6.44
N GLU A 29 5.97 2.74 7.21
CA GLU A 29 4.71 3.44 7.47
C GLU A 29 4.91 4.94 7.22
N LEU A 30 3.99 5.54 6.47
CA LEU A 30 3.91 6.97 6.20
C LEU A 30 2.61 7.53 6.80
N PHE A 31 2.63 8.74 7.33
CA PHE A 31 1.45 9.44 7.85
C PHE A 31 1.59 10.96 7.64
N GLY A 32 0.46 11.65 7.57
CA GLY A 32 0.42 13.11 7.39
C GLY A 32 1.28 13.55 6.20
N ASP A 33 2.18 14.52 6.44
CA ASP A 33 3.03 15.14 5.42
C ASP A 33 4.06 14.18 4.79
N GLU A 34 4.25 12.99 5.36
CA GLU A 34 5.11 11.97 4.76
C GLU A 34 4.46 11.26 3.57
N ILE A 35 3.14 11.37 3.44
CA ILE A 35 2.37 10.74 2.36
C ILE A 35 2.51 11.61 1.11
N SER A 36 3.53 11.29 0.31
CA SER A 36 3.76 11.90 -0.99
C SER A 36 4.06 10.85 -2.04
N ALA A 37 3.80 11.17 -3.31
CA ALA A 37 3.98 10.23 -4.41
C ALA A 37 5.43 9.74 -4.49
N SER A 38 6.41 10.65 -4.33
CA SER A 38 7.82 10.31 -4.32
C SER A 38 8.17 9.37 -3.16
N ARG A 39 7.73 9.68 -1.93
CA ARG A 39 8.00 8.86 -0.75
C ARG A 39 7.39 7.46 -0.89
N ILE A 40 6.14 7.37 -1.35
CA ILE A 40 5.45 6.09 -1.58
C ILE A 40 6.19 5.25 -2.62
N VAL A 41 6.55 5.82 -3.77
CA VAL A 41 7.27 5.10 -4.83
C VAL A 41 8.65 4.66 -4.36
N THR A 42 9.42 5.56 -3.76
CA THR A 42 10.77 5.27 -3.26
C THR A 42 10.76 4.15 -2.23
N GLU A 43 9.84 4.20 -1.27
CA GLU A 43 9.69 3.16 -0.26
C GLU A 43 9.19 1.85 -0.89
N THR A 44 8.25 1.89 -1.83
CA THR A 44 7.75 0.68 -2.51
C THR A 44 8.88 -0.05 -3.24
N LEU A 45 9.76 0.69 -3.92
CA LEU A 45 10.92 0.13 -4.62
C LEU A 45 12.06 -0.28 -3.68
N GLY A 46 12.04 0.13 -2.41
CA GLY A 46 13.14 -0.08 -1.47
C GLY A 46 14.40 0.68 -1.85
N ALA A 47 14.28 1.75 -2.64
CA ALA A 47 15.41 2.48 -3.23
C ALA A 47 16.20 3.31 -2.20
N THR A 48 15.65 3.54 -1.00
CA THR A 48 16.33 4.24 0.10
C THR A 48 16.47 3.33 1.31
N SER A 49 17.73 3.09 1.74
CA SER A 49 18.06 2.33 2.95
C SER A 49 18.01 3.18 4.23
N ASN A 50 17.54 4.42 4.16
CA ASN A 50 17.62 5.33 5.29
C ASN A 50 16.59 4.97 6.38
N ARG A 51 16.99 4.09 7.31
CA ARG A 51 16.18 3.63 8.45
C ARG A 51 15.70 4.78 9.37
N VAL A 52 16.25 5.97 9.20
CA VAL A 52 15.87 7.19 9.95
C VAL A 52 14.40 7.57 9.72
N GLY A 53 13.77 7.13 8.61
CA GLY A 53 12.33 7.34 8.36
C GLY A 53 11.43 6.15 8.71
N THR A 54 11.99 5.00 9.09
CA THR A 54 11.23 3.77 9.29
C THR A 54 10.64 3.75 10.70
N ARG A 55 9.41 4.24 10.85
CA ARG A 55 8.73 4.33 12.16
C ARG A 55 8.21 3.00 12.70
N ILE A 56 8.36 1.91 11.94
CA ILE A 56 8.00 0.55 12.35
C ILE A 56 9.12 -0.44 12.03
N ALA A 57 9.53 -1.22 13.01
CA ALA A 57 10.37 -2.39 12.77
C ALA A 57 9.63 -3.41 11.87
N PRO A 58 10.27 -3.99 10.84
CA PRO A 58 9.58 -4.88 9.92
C PRO A 58 8.82 -5.99 10.63
N ARG A 59 7.50 -6.07 10.40
CA ARG A 59 6.64 -7.08 11.02
C ARG A 59 5.90 -7.87 9.96
N LYS A 60 5.96 -9.19 10.09
CA LYS A 60 5.23 -10.12 9.22
C LYS A 60 3.73 -9.90 9.40
N VAL A 61 3.01 -9.87 8.28
CA VAL A 61 1.56 -9.74 8.23
C VAL A 61 0.98 -10.94 7.47
N THR A 62 -0.15 -11.44 7.96
CA THR A 62 -0.94 -12.49 7.31
C THR A 62 -2.24 -11.85 6.84
N PHE A 63 -2.70 -12.21 5.64
CA PHE A 63 -3.96 -11.72 5.09
C PHE A 63 -4.85 -12.91 4.78
N ASP A 64 -6.08 -12.89 5.27
CA ASP A 64 -7.13 -13.83 4.87
C ASP A 64 -8.11 -13.08 3.96
N ILE A 65 -8.44 -13.67 2.81
CA ILE A 65 -9.42 -13.10 1.90
C ILE A 65 -10.81 -13.38 2.47
N ILE A 66 -11.46 -12.34 2.99
CA ILE A 66 -12.79 -12.46 3.60
C ILE A 66 -13.89 -12.46 2.52
N ARG A 67 -13.67 -11.72 1.42
CA ARG A 67 -14.53 -11.67 0.22
C ARG A 67 -13.68 -11.25 -0.99
N GLU A 68 -13.86 -11.92 -2.11
CA GLU A 68 -13.23 -11.58 -3.39
C GLU A 68 -14.31 -11.13 -4.37
N SER A 69 -14.19 -9.91 -4.88
CA SER A 69 -15.05 -9.44 -5.96
C SER A 69 -14.48 -9.95 -7.28
N THR A 70 -14.85 -11.16 -7.68
CA THR A 70 -14.59 -11.63 -9.05
C THR A 70 -15.53 -10.88 -9.99
N GLU A 71 -15.02 -10.01 -10.86
CA GLU A 71 -15.81 -9.48 -11.97
C GLU A 71 -16.31 -10.64 -12.83
N GLN A 72 -17.62 -10.76 -12.99
CA GLN A 72 -18.24 -11.77 -13.86
C GLN A 72 -17.95 -11.39 -15.32
N PRO A 73 -17.46 -12.31 -16.16
CA PRO A 73 -17.26 -12.01 -17.57
C PRO A 73 -18.63 -11.70 -18.16
N SER A 74 -18.75 -10.51 -18.77
CA SER A 74 -19.91 -10.11 -19.55
C SER A 74 -20.18 -11.18 -20.61
N GLN A 75 -21.21 -12.00 -20.40
CA GLN A 75 -21.73 -12.91 -21.41
C GLN A 75 -22.18 -12.07 -22.60
N GLY A 76 -21.36 -12.04 -23.64
CA GLY A 76 -21.67 -11.43 -24.92
C GLY A 76 -22.72 -12.26 -25.67
N ASN A 77 -23.68 -11.53 -26.25
CA ASN A 77 -24.58 -11.88 -27.35
C ASN A 77 -25.12 -13.31 -27.48
N LEU A 78 -26.46 -13.41 -27.46
CA LEU A 78 -27.25 -13.97 -28.57
C LEU A 78 -28.47 -13.07 -28.82
#